data_AF-A0A9E4JKP9-F1
#
_entry.id   AF-A0A9E4JKP9-F1
#
_cell.length_a   1.000
_cell.length_b   1.000
_cell.length_c   1.000
_cell.angle_alpha   90.00
_cell.angle_beta   90.00
_cell.angle_gamma   90.00
#
_symmetry.space_group_name_H-M   'P 1'
#
loop_
_entity.id
_entity.type
_entity.pdbx_description
1 polymer ?
#
loop_
_entity_poly.entity_id
_entity_poly.type
_entity_poly.pdbx_seq_one_letter_code
_entity_poly.pdbx_strand_id
1 'polypeptide(L)' 'MRVKEIEFGLTTNLGNYESAKMSMRVELEEWEDYKQSLAKLKQEVVQLMGGG' A
#
# COMPACT_ATOMS: atom_id res chain seq x y z
N MET A 1 3.99 20.31 7.63
CA MET A 1 4.10 19.53 6.38
C MET A 1 2.85 18.65 6.31
N ARG A 2 2.04 18.76 5.26
CA ARG A 2 0.78 17.99 5.08
C ARG A 2 0.99 16.97 3.97
N VAL A 3 0.71 15.70 4.24
CA VAL A 3 0.79 14.62 3.25
C VAL A 3 -0.49 14.65 2.43
N LYS A 4 -0.38 14.67 1.10
CA LYS A 4 -1.53 14.71 0.17
C LYS A 4 -1.75 13.39 -0.56
N GLU A 5 -0.71 12.56 -0.61
CA GLU A 5 -0.73 11.31 -1.36
C GLU A 5 0.15 10.31 -0.63
N ILE A 6 -0.28 9.05 -0.64
CA ILE A 6 0.51 7.91 -0.21
C ILE A 6 0.60 6.92 -1.37
N GLU A 7 1.82 6.49 -1.67
CA GLU A 7 2.09 5.42 -2.63
C GLU A 7 2.64 4.19 -1.89
N PHE A 8 2.09 3.02 -2.24
CA PHE A 8 2.52 1.72 -1.77
C PHE A 8 2.99 0.87 -2.94
N GLY A 9 4.29 0.58 -2.96
CA GLY A 9 4.87 -0.38 -3.89
C GLY A 9 5.04 -1.73 -3.20
N LEU A 10 4.51 -2.78 -3.82
CA LEU A 10 4.66 -4.15 -3.39
C LEU A 10 5.36 -4.94 -4.49
N THR A 11 6.41 -5.65 -4.12
CA THR A 11 7.15 -6.53 -5.03
C THR A 11 7.12 -7.93 -4.47
N THR A 12 6.53 -8.86 -5.21
CA THR A 12 6.50 -10.29 -4.89
C THR A 12 7.44 -11.02 -5.83
N ASN A 13 8.31 -11.85 -5.26
CA ASN A 13 9.13 -12.78 -6.03
C ASN A 13 8.27 -14.02 -6.37
N LEU A 14 8.12 -14.34 -7.65
CA LEU A 14 7.32 -15.47 -8.12
C LEU A 14 8.14 -16.75 -8.27
N GLY A 15 9.46 -16.69 -8.03
CA GLY A 15 10.41 -17.75 -8.39
C GLY A 15 10.88 -17.60 -9.83
N ASN A 16 11.81 -18.46 -10.27
CA ASN A 16 12.32 -18.49 -11.65
C ASN A 16 12.81 -17.13 -12.20
N TYR A 17 13.41 -16.28 -11.34
CA TYR A 17 13.86 -14.93 -11.69
C TYR A 17 12.75 -13.96 -12.12
N GLU A 18 11.49 -14.29 -11.85
CA GLU A 18 10.34 -13.44 -12.10
C GLU A 18 9.88 -12.71 -10.83
N SER A 19 9.47 -11.45 -11.00
CA SER A 19 8.88 -10.65 -9.93
C SER A 19 7.64 -9.92 -10.43
N ALA A 20 6.57 -9.96 -9.66
CA ALA A 20 5.41 -9.10 -9.86
C ALA A 20 5.59 -7.81 -9.05
N LYS A 21 5.31 -6.67 -9.68
CA LYS A 21 5.26 -5.37 -9.02
C LYS A 21 3.83 -4.84 -9.07
N MET A 22 3.33 -4.42 -7.93
CA MET A 22 2.05 -3.74 -7.79
C MET A 22 2.29 -2.41 -7.10
N SER A 23 1.79 -1.33 -7.69
CA SER A 23 1.80 0.00 -7.06
C SER A 23 0.37 0.45 -6.84
N MET A 24 0.06 0.88 -5.62
CA MET A 24 -1.22 1.50 -5.27
C MET A 24 -0.97 2.91 -4.78
N ARG A 25 -1.78 3.84 -5.25
CA ARG A 25 -1.70 5.26 -4.89
C ARG A 25 -3.03 5.70 -4.33
N VAL A 26 -3.00 6.41 -3.21
CA VAL A 26 -4.17 6.97 -2.55
C VAL A 26 -3.93 8.45 -2.30
N GLU A 27 -4.81 9.27 -2.84
CA GLU A 27 -4.89 10.69 -2.49
C GLU A 27 -5.62 10.83 -1.16
N LEU A 28 -5.08 11.67 -0.28
CA LEU A 28 -5.67 11.95 1.03
C LEU A 28 -6.44 13.26 0.98
N GLU A 29 -7.64 13.24 1.54
CA GLU A 29 -8.38 14.46 1.78
C GLU A 29 -7.73 15.30 2.87
N GLU A 30 -8.04 16.59 2.84
CA GLU A 30 -7.47 17.57 3.73
C GLU A 30 -7.64 17.22 5.22
N TRP A 31 -8.79 16.69 5.61
CA TRP A 31 -9.10 16.35 6.99
C TRP A 31 -8.54 14.99 7.44
N GLU A 32 -7.93 14.21 6.55
CA GLU A 32 -7.45 12.87 6.88
C GLU A 32 -6.08 12.87 7.57
N ASP A 33 -5.97 12.06 8.63
CA ASP A 33 -4.67 11.78 9.25
C ASP A 33 -3.95 10.68 8.46
N TYR A 34 -2.93 11.10 7.70
CA TYR A 34 -2.09 10.21 6.91
C TYR A 34 -1.54 9.01 7.69
N LYS A 35 -1.30 9.13 9.00
CA LYS A 35 -0.80 8.00 9.81
C LYS A 35 -1.87 6.93 10.00
N GLN A 36 -3.11 7.34 10.21
CA GLN A 36 -4.25 6.42 10.33
C GLN A 36 -4.56 5.78 8.98
N SER A 37 -4.57 6.58 7.90
CA SER A 37 -4.80 6.07 6.54
C SER A 37 -3.70 5.09 6.11
N LEU A 38 -2.43 5.39 6.42
CA LEU A 38 -1.29 4.48 6.18
C LEU A 38 -1.44 3.15 6.95
N ALA A 39 -1.87 3.20 8.21
CA ALA A 39 -2.04 2.01 9.04
C ALA A 39 -3.16 1.09 8.51
N LYS A 40 -4.30 1.65 8.11
CA LYS A 40 -5.39 0.90 7.47
C LYS A 40 -4.94 0.27 6.16
N LEU A 41 -4.29 1.04 5.30
CA LEU A 41 -3.84 0.52 4.02
C LEU A 41 -2.84 -0.63 4.19
N LYS A 42 -1.90 -0.52 5.14
CA LYS A 42 -0.97 -1.61 5.45
C LYS A 42 -1.71 -2.90 5.87
N GLN A 43 -2.79 -2.79 6.66
CA GLN A 43 -3.59 -3.95 7.05
C GLN A 43 -4.31 -4.58 5.86
N GLU A 44 -4.93 -3.79 4.99
CA GLU A 44 -5.60 -4.29 3.78
C GLU A 44 -4.62 -4.97 2.82
N VAL A 45 -3.43 -4.38 2.62
CA VAL A 45 -2.39 -4.99 1.78
C VAL A 45 -1.94 -6.34 2.34
N VAL A 46 -1.76 -6.45 3.66
CA VAL A 46 -1.41 -7.73 4.31
C VAL A 46 -2.52 -8.75 4.15
N GLN A 47 -3.79 -8.35 4.27
CA GLN A 47 -4.93 -9.25 4.06
C GLN A 47 -5.04 -9.75 2.60
N LEU A 48 -4.81 -8.86 1.63
CA LEU A 48 -4.79 -9.22 0.20
C LEU A 48 -3.64 -10.19 -0.14
N MET A 49 -2.50 -10.04 0.53
CA MET A 49 -1.29 -10.84 0.29
C MET A 49 -1.26 -12.18 1.04
N GLY A 50 -1.97 -12.28 2.17
CA GLY A 50 -1.95 -13.44 3.06
C GLY A 50 -3.24 -14.25 3.08
N GLY A 51 -4.09 -14.14 2.05
CA GLY A 51 -5.42 -14.75 2.05
C GLY A 51 -5.40 -16.28 2.20
N GLY A 52 -6.18 -16.78 3.16
CA GLY A 52 -6.94 -18.06 3.12
C GLY A 52 -6.17 -19.36 2.99
#